data_AF-A0A7V5RH22-F1
#
_entry.id   AF-A0A7V5RH22-F1
#
_cell.length_a   1.000
_cell.length_b   1.000
_cell.length_c   1.000
_cell.angle_alpha   90.00
_cell.angle_beta   90.00
_cell.angle_gamma   90.00
#
_symmetry.space_group_name_H-M   'P 1'
#
loop_
_entity.id
_entity.type
_entity.pdbx_description
1 polymer ?
#
loop_
_entity_poly.entity_id
_entity_poly.type
_entity_poly.pdbx_seq_one_letter_code
_entity_poly.pdbx_strand_id
1 'polypeptide(L)'
;MKNELEILVALQDLDLMLKELDEVRQLGFDVRSEGEEALAKAREELVSQISKPLLGNYERLRAKYKRAIVPVKGDTCLGCFMKLPTYLLTHMQRDQRVINCEGCGRILYWLK
;
A
#
# COMPACT_ATOMS: atom_id res chain seq x y z
N MET A 1 -12.67 3.15 14.38
CA MET A 1 -12.74 2.90 12.93
C MET A 1 -11.35 3.16 12.36
N LYS A 2 -10.74 2.18 11.70
CA LYS A 2 -9.43 2.35 11.08
C LYS A 2 -9.54 3.35 9.91
N ASN A 3 -8.54 4.20 9.74
CA ASN A 3 -8.47 5.12 8.60
C ASN A 3 -8.28 4.29 7.31
N GLU A 4 -8.90 4.66 6.18
CA GLU A 4 -8.74 3.98 4.88
C GLU A 4 -7.25 3.79 4.51
N LEU A 5 -6.39 4.74 4.88
CA LEU A 5 -4.95 4.68 4.66
C LEU A 5 -4.28 3.56 5.48
N GLU A 6 -4.71 3.33 6.72
CA GLU A 6 -4.19 2.25 7.56
C GLU A 6 -4.56 0.89 6.99
N ILE A 7 -5.79 0.75 6.49
CA ILE A 7 -6.26 -0.48 5.84
C ILE A 7 -5.46 -0.75 4.58
N LEU A 8 -5.18 0.28 3.77
CA LEU A 8 -4.37 0.17 2.57
C LEU A 8 -2.91 -0.23 2.87
N VAL A 9 -2.28 0.35 3.89
CA VAL A 9 -0.92 -0.03 4.29
C VAL A 9 -0.87 -1.49 4.73
N ALA A 10 -1.83 -1.93 5.55
CA ALA A 10 -1.94 -3.33 5.96
C ALA A 10 -2.17 -4.27 4.77
N LEU A 11 -3.03 -3.88 3.82
CA LEU A 11 -3.27 -4.65 2.60
C LEU A 11 -1.99 -4.81 1.77
N GLN A 12 -1.19 -3.74 1.64
CA GLN A 12 0.12 -3.81 0.97
C GLN A 12 1.07 -4.80 1.63
N ASP A 13 1.16 -4.80 2.95
CA ASP A 13 2.08 -5.68 3.65
C ASP A 13 1.66 -7.15 3.50
N LEU A 14 0.35 -7.45 3.58
CA LEU A 14 -0.16 -8.79 3.27
C LEU A 14 0.13 -9.21 1.83
N ASP A 15 -0.07 -8.30 0.88
CA ASP A 15 0.17 -8.54 -0.54
C ASP A 15 1.65 -8.77 -0.88
N LEU A 16 2.56 -8.18 -0.10
CA LEU A 16 3.99 -8.44 -0.18
C LEU A 16 4.34 -9.81 0.39
N MET A 17 3.81 -10.16 1.56
CA MET A 17 4.01 -11.48 2.17
C MET A 17 3.54 -12.61 1.25
N LEU A 18 2.33 -12.50 0.69
CA LEU A 18 1.80 -13.47 -0.26
C LEU A 18 2.67 -13.60 -1.51
N LYS A 19 3.22 -12.49 -2.00
CA LYS A 19 4.13 -12.50 -3.16
C LYS A 19 5.46 -13.19 -2.82
N GLU A 20 6.02 -12.92 -1.64
CA GLU A 20 7.25 -13.55 -1.18
C GLU A 20 7.07 -15.08 -1.02
N LEU A 21 5.93 -15.53 -0.52
CA LEU A 21 5.58 -16.96 -0.47
C LEU A 21 5.53 -17.59 -1.86
N ASP A 22 4.91 -16.92 -2.84
CA ASP A 22 4.87 -17.42 -4.23
C ASP A 22 6.26 -17.50 -4.86
N GLU A 23 7.12 -16.49 -4.62
CA GLU A 23 8.52 -16.49 -5.09
C GLU A 23 9.31 -17.67 -4.51
N VAL A 24 9.16 -17.97 -3.21
CA VAL A 24 9.81 -19.12 -2.57
C VAL A 24 9.29 -20.45 -3.13
N ARG A 25 7.98 -20.53 -3.40
CA ARG A 25 7.36 -21.71 -4.03
C ARG A 25 7.92 -21.99 -5.43
N GLN A 26 8.14 -20.94 -6.22
CA GLN A 26 8.73 -21.06 -7.56
C GLN A 26 10.17 -21.58 -7.54
N LEU A 27 10.88 -21.43 -6.42
CA LEU A 27 12.22 -22.00 -6.21
C LEU A 27 12.20 -23.49 -5.83
N GLY A 28 11.02 -24.11 -5.74
CA GLY A 28 10.86 -25.54 -5.46
C GLY A 28 10.73 -25.90 -3.98
N PHE A 29 10.61 -24.92 -3.10
CA PHE A 29 10.31 -25.16 -1.69
C PHE A 29 8.79 -25.30 -1.51
N ASP A 30 8.37 -26.32 -0.76
CA ASP A 30 6.96 -26.46 -0.39
C ASP A 30 6.66 -25.55 0.81
N VAL A 31 5.93 -24.46 0.56
CA VAL A 31 5.55 -23.46 1.57
C VAL A 31 4.06 -23.52 1.91
N ARG A 32 3.35 -24.55 1.43
CA ARG A 32 1.92 -24.71 1.72
C ARG A 32 1.72 -24.90 3.21
N SER A 33 1.04 -23.95 3.83
CA SER A 33 0.81 -23.93 5.27
C SER A 33 -0.52 -23.28 5.59
N GLU A 34 -1.06 -23.57 6.78
CA GLU A 34 -2.22 -22.89 7.34
C GLU A 34 -2.03 -21.36 7.38
N GLY A 35 -0.79 -20.90 7.44
CA GLY A 35 -0.43 -19.48 7.39
C GLY A 35 -0.75 -18.81 6.05
N GLU A 36 -0.55 -19.50 4.92
CA GLU A 36 -0.87 -18.94 3.59
C GLU A 36 -2.39 -18.71 3.44
N GLU A 37 -3.19 -19.69 3.86
CA GLU A 37 -4.65 -19.58 3.85
C GLU A 37 -5.14 -18.47 4.79
N ALA A 38 -4.52 -18.30 5.96
CA ALA A 38 -4.84 -17.21 6.88
C ALA A 38 -4.52 -15.84 6.28
N LEU A 39 -3.38 -15.69 5.58
CA LEU A 39 -3.02 -14.45 4.88
C LEU A 39 -4.00 -14.12 3.74
N ALA A 40 -4.41 -15.13 2.98
CA ALA A 40 -5.39 -14.96 1.91
C ALA A 40 -6.76 -14.50 2.47
N LYS A 41 -7.23 -15.10 3.56
CA LYS A 41 -8.47 -14.68 4.24
C LYS A 41 -8.37 -13.26 4.80
N ALA A 42 -7.27 -12.93 5.48
CA ALA A 42 -7.04 -11.59 6.02
C ALA A 42 -7.04 -10.53 4.90
N ARG A 43 -6.48 -10.85 3.73
CA ARG A 43 -6.53 -9.99 2.55
C ARG A 43 -7.97 -9.74 2.09
N GLU A 44 -8.78 -10.78 1.97
CA GLU A 44 -10.19 -10.67 1.56
C GLU A 44 -10.99 -9.80 2.54
N GLU A 45 -10.77 -9.96 3.84
CA GLU A 45 -11.41 -9.14 4.87
C GLU A 45 -11.05 -7.66 4.74
N LEU A 46 -9.77 -7.32 4.49
CA LEU A 46 -9.36 -5.93 4.29
C LEU A 46 -9.91 -5.35 2.99
N VAL A 47 -9.91 -6.13 1.91
CA VAL A 47 -10.48 -5.73 0.62
C VAL A 47 -11.96 -5.39 0.75
N SER A 48 -12.71 -6.12 1.58
CA SER A 48 -14.14 -5.87 1.82
C SER A 48 -14.43 -4.52 2.50
N GLN A 49 -13.41 -3.94 3.17
CA GLN A 49 -13.52 -2.67 3.91
C GLN A 49 -13.07 -1.45 3.09
N ILE A 50 -12.53 -1.65 1.87
CA ILE A 50 -12.03 -0.58 1.01
C ILE A 50 -13.04 -0.27 -0.09
N SER A 51 -13.23 1.02 -0.38
CA SER A 51 -14.07 1.43 -1.51
C SER A 51 -13.50 0.94 -2.86
N LYS A 52 -14.37 0.47 -3.76
CA LYS A 52 -13.96 -0.06 -5.09
C LYS A 52 -13.02 0.87 -5.88
N PRO A 53 -13.25 2.20 -5.95
CA PRO A 53 -12.35 3.11 -6.68
C PRO A 53 -10.94 3.14 -6.07
N LEU A 54 -10.87 3.14 -4.74
CA LEU A 54 -9.60 3.19 -4.01
C LEU A 54 -8.82 1.88 -4.16
N LEU A 55 -9.51 0.74 -4.06
CA LEU A 55 -8.93 -0.57 -4.33
C LEU A 55 -8.38 -0.66 -5.76
N GLY A 56 -9.16 -0.21 -6.76
CA GLY A 56 -8.71 -0.20 -8.15
C GLY A 56 -7.48 0.68 -8.39
N ASN A 57 -7.36 1.81 -7.68
CA ASN A 57 -6.16 2.64 -7.68
C ASN A 57 -4.95 1.88 -7.13
N TYR A 58 -5.11 1.26 -5.98
CA TYR A 58 -4.08 0.47 -5.31
C TYR A 58 -3.61 -0.71 -6.17
N GLU A 59 -4.52 -1.54 -6.70
CA GLU A 59 -4.16 -2.72 -7.51
C GLU A 59 -3.38 -2.34 -8.77
N ARG A 60 -3.79 -1.25 -9.45
CA ARG A 60 -3.06 -0.72 -10.61
C ARG A 60 -1.63 -0.31 -10.25
N LEU A 61 -1.43 0.32 -9.08
CA LEU A 61 -0.11 0.73 -8.61
C LEU A 61 0.74 -0.47 -8.16
N ARG A 62 0.13 -1.47 -7.50
CA ARG A 62 0.79 -2.72 -7.09
C ARG A 62 1.31 -3.52 -8.27
N ALA A 63 0.58 -3.54 -9.39
CA ALA A 63 1.03 -4.18 -10.62
C ALA A 63 2.31 -3.54 -11.19
N LYS A 64 2.49 -2.22 -10.99
CA LYS A 64 3.63 -1.46 -11.52
C LYS A 64 4.82 -1.39 -10.56
N TYR A 65 4.58 -1.40 -9.25
CA TYR A 65 5.58 -1.11 -8.24
C TYR A 65 5.57 -2.16 -7.13
N LYS A 66 6.77 -2.51 -6.61
CA LYS A 66 6.88 -3.38 -5.43
C LYS A 66 6.11 -2.81 -4.23
N ARG A 67 6.15 -1.49 -4.03
CA ARG A 67 5.31 -0.77 -3.06
C ARG A 67 4.46 0.27 -3.79
N ALA A 68 3.14 0.15 -3.67
CA ALA A 68 2.14 1.06 -4.21
C ALA A 68 1.92 2.29 -3.30
N ILE A 69 2.14 2.09 -2.00
CA ILE A 69 1.97 3.05 -0.92
C ILE A 69 3.34 3.30 -0.28
N VAL A 70 3.72 4.58 -0.19
CA VAL A 70 5.06 4.98 0.25
C VAL A 70 5.01 6.11 1.28
N PRO A 71 5.96 6.11 2.23
CA PRO A 71 6.02 7.16 3.23
C PRO A 71 6.50 8.48 2.62
N VAL A 72 6.09 9.56 3.26
CA VAL A 72 6.66 10.90 3.09
C VAL A 72 7.47 11.23 4.33
N LYS A 73 8.70 11.72 4.12
CA LYS A 73 9.55 12.22 5.19
C LYS A 73 9.87 13.70 4.93
N GLY A 74 9.39 14.56 5.82
CA GLY A 74 9.44 16.01 5.60
C GLY A 74 8.59 16.40 4.38
N ASP A 75 9.25 16.93 3.35
CA ASP A 75 8.66 17.34 2.09
C ASP A 75 8.87 16.33 0.94
N THR A 76 9.43 15.15 1.22
CA THR A 76 9.95 14.25 0.18
C THR A 76 9.19 12.92 0.11
N CYS A 77 8.76 12.55 -1.10
CA CYS A 77 8.20 11.23 -1.39
C CYS A 77 9.30 10.17 -1.37
N LEU A 78 9.22 9.16 -0.48
CA LEU A 78 10.24 8.12 -0.40
C LEU A 78 10.11 7.01 -1.47
N GLY A 79 9.15 7.15 -2.39
CA GLY A 79 9.04 6.27 -3.55
C GLY A 79 9.84 6.74 -4.77
N CYS A 80 9.91 8.05 -5.02
CA CYS A 80 10.63 8.62 -6.17
C CYS A 80 11.64 9.69 -5.80
N PHE A 81 11.78 9.99 -4.50
CA PHE A 81 12.71 10.97 -3.94
C PHE A 81 12.50 12.41 -4.42
N MET A 82 11.37 12.69 -5.07
CA MET A 82 10.98 14.05 -5.45
C MET A 82 10.33 14.77 -4.27
N LYS A 83 10.61 16.08 -4.18
CA LYS A 83 9.91 16.97 -3.27
C LYS A 83 8.45 17.15 -3.69
N LEU A 84 7.57 17.13 -2.71
CA LEU A 84 6.15 17.38 -2.86
C LEU A 84 5.89 18.90 -2.85
N PRO A 85 4.94 19.39 -3.66
CA PRO A 85 4.49 20.77 -3.58
C PRO A 85 4.00 21.16 -2.17
N THR A 86 4.28 22.40 -1.76
CA THR A 86 3.93 22.93 -0.43
C THR A 86 2.44 22.81 -0.10
N TYR A 87 1.55 22.95 -1.10
CA TYR A 87 0.12 22.80 -0.86
C TYR A 87 -0.28 21.37 -0.48
N LEU A 88 0.39 20.33 -0.99
CA LEU A 88 0.08 18.96 -0.58
C LEU A 88 0.43 18.74 0.90
N LEU A 89 1.51 19.36 1.37
CA LEU A 89 1.92 19.29 2.78
C LEU A 89 0.89 19.95 3.71
N THR A 90 0.27 21.07 3.29
CA THR A 90 -0.74 21.76 4.10
C THR A 90 -2.11 21.06 4.09
N HIS A 91 -2.51 20.46 2.97
CA HIS A 91 -3.78 19.73 2.86
C HIS A 91 -3.81 18.46 3.73
N MET A 92 -2.66 17.80 3.91
CA MET A 92 -2.58 16.58 4.73
C MET A 92 -2.73 16.78 6.23
N GLN A 93 -2.24 17.91 6.75
CA GLN A 93 -2.43 18.25 8.15
C GLN A 93 -3.92 18.44 8.51
N ARG A 94 -4.78 18.68 7.51
CA ARG A 94 -6.18 19.02 7.71
C ARG A 94 -7.12 17.83 7.49
N ASP A 95 -6.93 17.05 6.42
CA ASP A 95 -8.04 16.22 5.93
C ASP A 95 -7.80 14.70 5.90
N GLN A 96 -6.63 14.18 6.28
CA GLN A 96 -6.30 12.73 6.29
C GLN A 96 -6.75 11.93 5.03
N ARG A 97 -6.84 12.59 3.87
CA ARG A 97 -7.28 11.96 2.61
C ARG A 97 -6.19 11.08 2.00
N VAL A 98 -6.59 10.15 1.14
CA VAL A 98 -5.65 9.45 0.27
C VAL A 98 -5.15 10.41 -0.81
N ILE A 99 -3.83 10.63 -0.87
CA ILE A 99 -3.18 11.48 -1.88
C ILE A 99 -2.19 10.65 -2.68
N ASN A 100 -2.13 10.89 -3.99
CA ASN A 100 -1.12 10.31 -4.87
C ASN A 100 0.03 11.30 -5.09
N CYS A 101 1.26 10.80 -5.16
CA CYS A 101 2.43 11.58 -5.54
C CYS A 101 2.32 12.05 -6.99
N GLU A 102 2.47 13.35 -7.23
CA GLU A 102 2.41 13.92 -8.60
C GLU A 102 3.58 13.49 -9.49
N GLY A 103 4.72 13.11 -8.89
CA GLY A 103 5.89 12.65 -9.63
C GLY A 103 5.81 11.20 -10.10
N CYS A 104 5.30 10.28 -9.27
CA CYS A 104 5.31 8.84 -9.59
C CYS A 104 3.94 8.14 -9.52
N GLY A 105 2.91 8.84 -9.07
CA GLY A 105 1.54 8.35 -8.92
C GLY A 105 1.29 7.44 -7.70
N ARG A 106 2.30 7.08 -6.91
CA ARG A 106 2.12 6.21 -5.72
C ARG A 106 1.30 6.89 -4.64
N ILE A 107 0.55 6.10 -3.87
CA ILE A 107 -0.21 6.60 -2.72
C ILE A 107 0.78 7.01 -1.62
N LEU A 108 0.52 8.15 -1.00
CA LEU A 108 1.35 8.72 0.05
C LEU A 108 0.75 8.48 1.43
N TYR A 109 1.61 8.17 2.40
CA TYR A 109 1.29 8.28 3.83
C TYR A 109 2.39 9.03 4.56
N TRP A 110 2.07 9.71 5.66
CA TRP A 110 3.07 10.42 6.44
C TRP A 110 3.43 9.61 7.68
N LEU A 111 4.72 9.54 7.98
CA LEU A 111 5.20 9.04 9.27
C LEU A 111 4.89 10.11 10.32
N LYS A 112 4.18 9.72 11.38
CA LYS A 112 4.02 10.56 12.58
C LYS A 112 5.24 10.46 13.47
#